data_AF-A0AAW7IAR8-F1
#
_entry.id   AF-A0AAW7IAR8-F1
#
_cell.length_a   1.000
_cell.length_b   1.000
_cell.length_c   1.000
_cell.angle_alpha   90.00
_cell.angle_beta   90.00
_cell.angle_gamma   90.00
#
_symmetry.space_group_name_H-M   'P 1'
#
loop_
_entity.id
_entity.type
_entity.pdbx_description
1 polymer ?
#
loop_
_entity_poly.entity_id
_entity_poly.type
_entity_poly.pdbx_seq_one_letter_code
_entity_poly.pdbx_strand_id
1 'polypeptide(L)' 'MLAANLASQVGKGRYQGMSLHQCEECDDPIPEARRHHVPGVRLCVPCQTR' A
#
# COMPACT_ATOMS: atom_id res chain seq x y z
N MET A 1 16.37 -29.68 20.64
CA MET A 1 16.35 -28.24 20.98
C MET A 1 16.67 -27.50 19.68
N LEU A 2 15.83 -26.75 18.99
CA LEU A 2 14.47 -26.27 19.16
C LEU A 2 13.94 -26.03 17.72
N ALA A 3 12.79 -26.60 17.36
CA ALA A 3 12.16 -26.33 16.06
C ALA A 3 11.53 -24.92 16.09
N ALA A 4 12.04 -23.99 15.29
CA ALA A 4 11.45 -22.66 15.14
C ALA A 4 10.47 -22.67 13.96
N ASN A 5 9.18 -22.85 14.29
CA ASN A 5 8.05 -22.93 13.38
C ASN A 5 7.85 -21.65 12.55
N LEU A 6 7.85 -21.81 11.22
CA LEU A 6 7.61 -20.79 10.21
C LEU A 6 6.10 -20.49 10.04
N ALA A 7 5.38 -20.16 11.13
CA ALA A 7 3.91 -20.17 11.18
C ALA A 7 3.21 -18.81 11.01
N SER A 8 3.75 -17.84 10.26
CA SER A 8 3.10 -16.51 10.14
C SER A 8 3.18 -15.84 8.77
N GLN A 9 3.34 -16.60 7.68
CA GLN A 9 3.31 -16.06 6.30
C GLN A 9 1.92 -16.11 5.65
N VAL A 10 0.83 -16.04 6.43
CA VAL A 10 -0.50 -15.84 5.86
C VAL A 10 -0.66 -14.35 5.58
N GLY A 11 -0.32 -13.96 4.35
CA GLY A 11 -0.58 -12.64 3.81
C GLY A 11 -2.06 -12.33 3.98
N LYS A 12 -2.39 -11.47 4.94
CA LYS A 12 -3.71 -10.85 5.05
C LYS A 12 -3.99 -10.23 3.70
N GLY A 13 -4.86 -10.86 2.91
CA GLY A 13 -5.37 -10.31 1.67
C GLY A 13 -6.00 -8.97 2.02
N ARG A 14 -5.22 -7.91 1.85
CA ARG A 14 -5.70 -6.56 2.08
C ARG A 14 -6.74 -6.38 0.99
N TYR A 15 -8.02 -6.35 1.37
CA TYR A 15 -9.01 -5.69 0.55
C TYR A 15 -8.49 -4.28 0.33
N GLN A 16 -7.84 -4.10 -0.82
CA GLN A 16 -7.31 -2.85 -1.27
C GLN A 16 -8.50 -2.13 -1.87
N GLY A 17 -9.18 -1.33 -1.05
CA GLY A 17 -10.30 -0.52 -1.50
C GLY A 17 -9.91 0.42 -2.66
N MET A 18 -10.84 1.28 -3.06
CA MET A 18 -10.56 2.26 -4.10
C MET A 18 -9.34 3.12 -3.72
N SER A 19 -8.39 3.24 -4.65
CA SER A 19 -7.24 4.14 -4.49
C SER A 19 -7.71 5.57 -4.31
N LEU A 20 -7.06 6.32 -3.41
CA LEU A 20 -7.36 7.74 -3.26
C LEU A 20 -6.97 8.49 -4.53
N HIS A 21 -7.70 9.58 -4.80
CA HIS A 21 -7.38 10.49 -5.90
C HIS A 21 -6.40 11.58 -5.45
N GLN A 22 -6.35 11.87 -4.15
CA GLN A 22 -5.51 12.87 -3.52
C GLN A 22 -4.65 12.20 -2.44
N CYS A 23 -3.40 12.64 -2.31
CA CYS A 23 -2.48 12.17 -1.28
C CYS A 23 -2.96 12.63 0.09
N GLU A 24 -3.03 11.74 1.07
CA GLU A 24 -3.49 12.07 2.43
C GLU A 24 -2.56 13.01 3.24
N GLU A 25 -1.41 13.37 2.67
CA GLU A 25 -0.33 14.04 3.38
C GLU A 25 0.05 15.40 2.80
N CYS A 26 0.11 15.50 1.47
CA CYS A 26 0.42 16.74 0.76
C CYS A 26 -0.77 17.27 -0.06
N ASP A 27 -1.91 16.56 -0.07
CA ASP A 27 -3.07 16.87 -0.89
C ASP A 27 -2.77 17.00 -2.40
N ASP A 28 -1.66 16.42 -2.89
CA ASP A 28 -1.38 16.33 -4.32
C ASP A 28 -2.18 15.22 -5.01
N PRO A 29 -2.52 15.36 -6.30
CA PRO A 29 -3.18 14.29 -7.04
C PRO A 29 -2.30 13.04 -7.13
N ILE A 30 -2.86 11.88 -6.78
CA ILE A 30 -2.19 10.59 -6.95
C ILE A 30 -2.29 10.17 -8.42
N PRO A 31 -1.17 9.99 -9.14
CA PRO A 31 -1.20 9.70 -10.57
C PRO A 31 -1.86 8.35 -10.86
N GLU A 32 -2.55 8.24 -12.00
CA GLU A 32 -3.33 7.04 -12.35
C GLU A 32 -2.48 5.76 -12.39
N ALA A 33 -1.26 5.86 -12.91
CA ALA A 33 -0.30 4.76 -12.90
C ALA A 33 -0.12 4.19 -11.49
N ARG A 34 -0.02 5.04 -10.46
CA ARG A 34 0.08 4.59 -9.06
C ARG A 34 -1.16 3.87 -8.60
N ARG A 35 -2.34 4.40 -8.94
CA ARG A 35 -3.64 3.82 -8.58
C ARG A 35 -3.87 2.45 -9.22
N HIS A 36 -3.36 2.25 -10.42
CA HIS A 36 -3.44 1.00 -11.16
C HIS A 36 -2.43 -0.06 -10.66
N HIS A 37 -1.18 0.34 -10.44
CA HIS A 37 -0.13 -0.58 -9.97
C HIS A 37 -0.28 -0.99 -8.50
N VAL A 38 -0.83 -0.10 -7.67
CA VAL A 38 -1.12 -0.39 -6.26
C VAL A 38 -2.57 -0.02 -5.97
N PRO A 39 -3.49 -1.01 -6.08
CA PRO A 39 -4.85 -0.84 -5.62
C PRO A 39 -4.87 -0.41 -4.14
N GLY A 40 -5.73 0.54 -3.79
CA GLY A 40 -5.82 1.08 -2.44
C GLY A 40 -4.66 1.98 -2.03
N VAL A 41 -3.94 2.57 -2.98
CA VAL A 41 -2.90 3.56 -2.68
C VAL A 41 -3.51 4.81 -2.04
N ARG A 42 -2.86 5.32 -0.99
CA ARG A 42 -3.31 6.51 -0.23
C ARG A 42 -2.29 7.66 -0.23
N LEU A 43 -1.05 7.38 -0.62
CA LEU A 43 0.05 8.34 -0.70
C LEU A 43 0.57 8.46 -2.13
N CYS A 44 1.07 9.63 -2.50
CA CYS A 44 1.74 9.85 -3.78
C CYS A 44 3.18 9.27 -3.75
N VAL A 45 3.81 9.15 -4.94
CA VAL A 45 5.21 8.64 -5.07
C VAL A 45 6.21 9.39 -4.17
N PRO A 46 6.25 10.73 -4.16
CA PRO A 46 7.24 11.44 -3.34
C PRO A 46 7.00 11.20 -1.85
N CYS A 47 5.75 11.25 -1.37
CA CYS A 47 5.41 10.98 0.04
C CYS A 47 5.68 9.53 0.47
N GLN A 48 5.64 8.56 -0.44
CA GLN A 48 5.98 7.18 -0.14
C GLN A 48 7.51 6.94 -0.06
N THR A 49 8.30 7.80 -0.69
CA THR A 49 9.77 7.65 -0.78
C THR A 49 10.52 8.50 0.25
N ARG A 50 9.84 9.49 0.85
CA ARG A 50 10.38 10.27 1.97
C ARG A 50 10.55 9.40 3.22
#